data_AF-A0A090EY41-F1
#
_entry.id   AF-A0A090EY41-F1
#
_cell.length_a   1.000
_cell.length_b   1.000
_cell.length_c   1.000
_cell.angle_alpha   90.00
_cell.angle_beta   90.00
_cell.angle_gamma   90.00
#
_symmetry.space_group_name_H-M   'P 1'
#
loop_
_entity.id
_entity.type
_entity.pdbx_description
1 polymer ?
#
loop_
_entity_poly.entity_id
_entity_poly.type
_entity_poly.pdbx_seq_one_letter_code
_entity_poly.pdbx_strand_id
1 'polypeptide(L)'
;MRIVLTDAETHGAEPDAALIDVVHRSQRYLHQLTDGRGRSLTEIASLNATTVSEVSRLLPLAFLSPKIVSKIIAGNQPMELTAHRLSRLSGLPLGWSDQSALLGL
;
A
#
# COMPACT_ATOMS: atom_id res chain seq x y z
N MET A 1 41.51 3.89 -15.24
CA MET A 1 40.61 4.74 -14.43
C MET A 1 39.56 3.86 -13.78
N ARG A 2 39.57 3.75 -12.45
CA ARG A 2 38.55 3.04 -11.67
C ARG A 2 37.85 4.11 -10.85
N ILE A 3 36.60 4.40 -11.17
CA ILE A 3 35.76 5.26 -10.34
C ILE A 3 35.03 4.32 -9.38
N VAL A 4 35.43 4.39 -8.11
CA VAL A 4 34.70 3.80 -7.00
C VAL A 4 33.63 4.83 -6.63
N LEU A 5 32.38 4.58 -7.00
CA LEU A 5 31.22 5.30 -6.47
C LEU A 5 30.94 4.75 -5.08
N THR A 6 31.69 5.25 -4.10
CA THR A 6 31.23 5.27 -2.70
C THR A 6 30.45 6.57 -2.54
N ASP A 7 29.31 6.51 -1.87
CA ASP A 7 28.32 7.59 -1.70
C ASP A 7 27.34 7.81 -2.87
N ALA A 8 26.49 6.81 -3.11
CA ALA A 8 25.09 7.13 -3.35
C ALA A 8 24.45 7.32 -1.97
N GLU A 9 24.59 8.55 -1.44
CA GLU A 9 23.83 9.03 -0.29
C GLU A 9 22.37 8.62 -0.48
N THR A 10 21.88 7.75 0.41
CA THR A 10 20.46 7.45 0.56
C THR A 10 19.77 8.72 1.05
N HIS A 11 19.57 9.67 0.15
CA HIS A 11 18.51 10.65 0.27
C HIS A 11 17.22 9.84 0.22
N GLY A 12 16.77 9.36 1.38
CA GLY A 12 15.44 8.76 1.49
C GLY A 12 14.47 9.75 0.90
N ALA A 13 13.82 9.38 -0.20
CA ALA A 13 12.80 10.22 -0.80
C ALA A 13 11.78 10.53 0.30
N GLU A 14 11.35 11.79 0.39
CA GLU A 14 10.30 12.16 1.33
C GLU A 14 9.14 11.16 1.21
N PRO A 15 8.64 10.59 2.33
CA PRO A 15 7.63 9.56 2.24
C PRO A 15 6.42 10.03 1.43
N ASP A 16 6.04 9.25 0.41
CA ASP A 16 4.91 9.57 -0.45
C ASP A 16 3.61 9.50 0.36
N ALA A 17 3.11 10.68 0.76
CA ALA A 17 1.92 10.81 1.59
C ALA A 17 0.67 10.19 0.95
N ALA A 18 0.55 10.24 -0.38
CA ALA A 18 -0.58 9.63 -1.08
C ALA A 18 -0.48 8.09 -1.05
N LEU A 19 0.73 7.55 -1.17
CA LEU A 19 0.96 6.11 -1.07
C LEU A 19 0.68 5.60 0.35
N ILE A 20 1.14 6.33 1.36
CA ILE A 20 0.83 6.04 2.77
C ILE A 20 -0.67 6.08 3.02
N ASP A 21 -1.37 7.08 2.49
CA ASP A 21 -2.82 7.21 2.64
C ASP A 21 -3.58 6.01 2.05
N VAL A 22 -3.15 5.47 0.91
CA VAL A 22 -3.75 4.26 0.32
C VAL A 22 -3.61 3.05 1.27
N VAL A 23 -2.43 2.86 1.87
CA VAL A 23 -2.20 1.76 2.83
C VAL A 23 -3.00 1.97 4.11
N HIS A 24 -3.08 3.20 4.60
CA HIS A 24 -3.85 3.51 5.79
C HIS A 24 -5.36 3.31 5.58
N ARG A 25 -5.91 3.74 4.44
CA ARG A 25 -7.31 3.51 4.10
C ARG A 25 -7.63 2.03 3.97
N SER A 26 -6.77 1.22 3.34
CA SER A 26 -7.01 -0.22 3.22
C SER A 26 -7.08 -0.90 4.60
N GLN A 27 -6.13 -0.58 5.49
CA GLN A 27 -6.13 -1.08 6.87
C GLN A 27 -7.37 -0.63 7.66
N ARG A 28 -7.78 0.63 7.49
CA ARG A 28 -9.01 1.16 8.11
C ARG A 28 -10.25 0.39 7.64
N TYR A 29 -10.38 0.14 6.34
CA TYR A 29 -11.51 -0.62 5.80
C TYR A 29 -11.54 -2.04 6.35
N LEU A 30 -10.38 -2.70 6.45
CA LEU A 30 -10.28 -4.03 7.08
C LEU A 30 -10.70 -4.00 8.55
N HIS A 31 -10.26 -3.00 9.31
CA HIS A 31 -10.65 -2.84 10.70
C HIS A 31 -12.17 -2.65 10.83
N GLN A 32 -12.77 -1.77 10.02
CA GLN A 32 -14.22 -1.54 10.05
C GLN A 32 -15.04 -2.74 9.58
N LEU A 33 -14.46 -3.60 8.74
CA LEU A 33 -15.08 -4.87 8.34
C LEU A 33 -15.01 -5.93 9.45
N THR A 34 -13.98 -5.87 10.29
CA THR A 34 -13.66 -6.92 11.29
C THR A 34 -13.87 -6.50 12.75
N ASP A 35 -14.39 -5.30 13.03
CA ASP A 35 -14.63 -4.77 14.39
C ASP A 35 -15.83 -5.41 15.14
N GLY A 36 -16.37 -6.50 14.63
CA GLY A 36 -17.47 -7.24 15.25
C GLY A 36 -18.86 -6.65 15.04
N ARG A 37 -19.00 -5.53 14.31
CA ARG A 37 -20.31 -4.91 14.03
C ARG A 37 -21.03 -5.47 12.80
N GLY A 38 -20.42 -6.39 12.07
CA GLY A 38 -21.04 -7.04 10.91
C GLY A 38 -21.33 -6.08 9.74
N ARG A 39 -20.52 -5.03 9.57
CA ARG A 39 -20.74 -4.02 8.52
C ARG A 39 -20.58 -4.61 7.12
N SER A 40 -21.44 -4.16 6.22
CA SER A 40 -21.31 -4.35 4.78
C SER A 40 -20.32 -3.36 4.15
N LEU A 41 -19.87 -3.64 2.92
CA LEU A 41 -19.03 -2.72 2.15
C LEU A 41 -19.73 -1.38 1.86
N THR A 42 -21.06 -1.37 1.72
CA THR A 42 -21.87 -0.16 1.53
C THR A 42 -21.85 0.74 2.76
N GLU A 43 -21.94 0.15 3.96
CA GLU A 43 -21.84 0.90 5.21
C GLU A 43 -20.43 1.45 5.42
N ILE A 44 -19.40 0.65 5.12
CA ILE A 44 -18.00 1.12 5.16
C ILE A 44 -17.78 2.27 4.19
N ALA A 45 -18.28 2.18 2.96
CA ALA A 45 -18.17 3.26 1.98
C ALA A 45 -18.83 4.55 2.50
N SER A 46 -20.03 4.43 3.06
CA SER A 46 -20.77 5.56 3.63
C SER A 46 -20.02 6.20 4.81
N LEU A 47 -19.46 5.40 5.72
CA LEU A 47 -18.70 5.86 6.89
C LEU A 47 -17.42 6.63 6.53
N ASN A 48 -16.82 6.34 5.38
CA ASN A 48 -15.59 7.00 4.92
C ASN A 48 -15.85 8.00 3.79
N ALA A 49 -17.11 8.35 3.51
CA ALA A 49 -17.51 9.25 2.43
C ALA A 49 -16.89 8.86 1.06
N THR A 50 -16.89 7.56 0.76
CA THR A 50 -16.31 6.98 -0.46
C THR A 50 -17.31 6.06 -1.17
N THR A 51 -16.88 5.38 -2.23
CA THR A 51 -17.69 4.44 -3.00
C THR A 51 -17.38 2.98 -2.63
N VAL A 52 -18.37 2.10 -2.79
CA VAL A 52 -18.16 0.64 -2.64
C VAL A 52 -17.06 0.14 -3.57
N SER A 53 -16.95 0.69 -4.78
CA SER A 53 -15.89 0.33 -5.73
C SER A 53 -14.50 0.63 -5.20
N GLU A 54 -14.32 1.75 -4.49
CA GLU A 54 -13.05 2.06 -3.84
C GLU A 54 -12.76 1.11 -2.68
N VAL A 55 -13.74 0.87 -1.81
CA VAL A 55 -13.57 -0.06 -0.67
C VAL A 55 -13.15 -1.43 -1.18
N SER A 56 -13.88 -2.00 -2.15
CA SER A 56 -13.56 -3.31 -2.75
C SER A 56 -12.17 -3.35 -3.40
N ARG A 57 -11.72 -2.24 -3.98
CA ARG A 57 -10.41 -2.13 -4.65
C ARG A 57 -9.25 -2.02 -3.67
N LEU A 58 -9.43 -1.23 -2.60
CA LEU A 58 -8.35 -0.97 -1.64
C LEU A 58 -8.29 -2.00 -0.52
N LEU A 59 -9.40 -2.63 -0.14
CA LEU A 59 -9.44 -3.61 0.95
C LEU A 59 -8.38 -4.72 0.81
N PRO A 60 -8.12 -5.33 -0.38
CA PRO A 60 -7.05 -6.33 -0.53
C PRO A 60 -5.65 -5.80 -0.18
N LEU A 61 -5.40 -4.50 -0.31
CA LEU A 61 -4.11 -3.89 0.01
C LEU A 61 -3.83 -3.85 1.53
N ALA A 62 -4.83 -4.13 2.37
CA ALA A 62 -4.61 -4.31 3.81
C ALA A 62 -3.74 -5.53 4.12
N PHE A 63 -3.60 -6.46 3.16
CA PHE A 63 -2.82 -7.69 3.26
C PHE A 63 -1.44 -7.60 2.60
N LEU A 64 -0.97 -6.38 2.32
CA LEU A 64 0.43 -6.15 1.94
C LEU A 64 1.36 -6.68 3.02
N SER A 65 2.48 -7.26 2.59
CA SER A 65 3.46 -7.77 3.53
C SER A 65 3.99 -6.65 4.44
N PRO A 66 4.29 -6.94 5.72
CA PRO A 66 4.84 -5.95 6.64
C PRO A 66 6.13 -5.30 6.12
N LYS A 67 6.95 -6.04 5.35
CA LYS A 67 8.17 -5.54 4.71
C LYS A 67 7.85 -4.43 3.69
N ILE A 68 6.82 -4.61 2.87
CA ILE A 68 6.40 -3.63 1.86
C ILE A 68 5.87 -2.37 2.54
N VAL A 69 4.98 -2.53 3.53
CA VAL A 69 4.44 -1.41 4.31
C VAL A 69 5.56 -0.62 4.99
N SER A 70 6.54 -1.30 5.60
CA SER A 70 7.68 -0.65 6.25
C SER A 70 8.52 0.17 5.27
N LYS A 71 8.73 -0.33 4.04
CA LYS A 71 9.46 0.41 3.01
C LYS A 71 8.71 1.64 2.53
N ILE A 72 7.38 1.55 2.38
CA ILE A 72 6.52 2.68 2.01
C ILE A 72 6.60 3.78 3.07
N ILE A 73 6.44 3.43 4.34
CA ILE A 73 6.47 4.40 5.46
C ILE A 73 7.86 5.03 5.57
N ALA A 74 8.93 4.26 5.31
CA ALA A 74 10.30 4.74 5.35
C ALA A 74 10.74 5.56 4.11
N GLY A 75 9.88 5.72 3.09
CA GLY A 75 10.27 6.39 1.84
C GLY A 75 11.26 5.61 0.97
N ASN A 76 11.43 4.30 1.25
CA ASN A 76 12.41 3.40 0.62
C ASN A 76 11.76 2.42 -0.36
N GLN A 77 10.57 2.75 -0.86
CA GLN A 77 9.91 2.03 -1.94
C GLN A 77 10.55 2.33 -3.30
N PRO A 78 10.42 1.44 -4.30
CA PRO A 78 10.83 1.73 -5.67
C PRO A 78 10.04 2.93 -6.22
N MET A 79 10.67 3.77 -7.05
CA MET A 79 10.01 4.96 -7.63
C MET A 79 8.74 4.63 -8.43
N GLU A 80 8.67 3.43 -9.01
CA GLU A 80 7.51 2.95 -9.75
C GLU A 80 6.32 2.59 -8.83
N LEU A 81 6.57 2.34 -7.54
CA LEU A 81 5.52 2.05 -6.56
C LEU A 81 4.87 3.34 -6.07
N THR A 82 3.93 3.85 -6.86
CA THR A 82 3.15 5.05 -6.53
C THR A 82 1.76 4.69 -5.99
N ALA A 83 1.08 5.65 -5.35
CA ALA A 83 -0.31 5.50 -4.91
C ALA A 83 -1.25 5.08 -6.06
N HIS A 84 -1.03 5.65 -7.26
CA HIS A 84 -1.80 5.32 -8.46
C HIS A 84 -1.56 3.88 -8.90
N ARG A 85 -0.29 3.45 -8.98
CA ARG A 85 0.04 2.06 -9.33
C ARG A 85 -0.54 1.07 -8.33
N LEU A 86 -0.35 1.32 -7.04
CA LEU A 86 -0.81 0.44 -5.97
C LEU A 86 -2.34 0.31 -5.97
N SER A 87 -3.07 1.43 -6.07
CA SER A 87 -4.54 1.43 -6.07
C SER A 87 -5.15 0.76 -7.31
N ARG A 88 -4.42 0.65 -8.42
CA ARG A 88 -4.89 0.01 -9.66
C ARG A 88 -4.46 -1.44 -9.84
N LEU A 89 -3.80 -2.04 -8.85
CA LEU A 89 -3.39 -3.45 -8.93
C LEU A 89 -4.60 -4.37 -9.10
N SER A 90 -4.65 -5.07 -10.23
CA SER A 90 -5.62 -6.11 -10.50
C SER A 90 -5.16 -7.41 -9.83
N GLY A 91 -5.47 -7.55 -8.55
CA GLY A 91 -5.17 -8.76 -7.76
C GLY A 91 -3.81 -8.69 -7.08
N LEU A 92 -3.82 -8.54 -5.75
CA LEU A 92 -2.63 -8.69 -4.93
C LEU A 92 -2.38 -10.18 -4.67
N PRO A 93 -1.19 -10.73 -4.99
CA PRO A 93 -0.85 -12.11 -4.65
C PRO A 93 -0.98 -12.37 -3.13
N LEU A 94 -1.42 -13.56 -2.75
CA LEU A 94 -1.52 -13.93 -1.33
C LEU A 94 -0.13 -14.19 -0.71
N GLY A 95 0.83 -14.69 -1.50
CA GLY A 95 2.20 -14.92 -1.06
C GLY A 95 3.00 -13.62 -0.98
N TRP A 96 3.61 -13.33 0.16
CA TRP A 96 4.41 -12.10 0.35
C TRP A 96 5.65 -12.02 -0.56
N SER A 97 6.25 -13.16 -0.90
CA SER A 97 7.35 -13.21 -1.87
C SER A 97 6.88 -12.76 -3.25
N ASP A 98 5.69 -13.20 -3.67
CA ASP A 98 5.09 -12.83 -4.96
C ASP A 98 4.65 -11.36 -4.97
N GLN A 99 4.14 -10.85 -3.83
CA GLN A 99 3.87 -9.42 -3.68
C GLN A 99 5.14 -8.59 -3.84
N SER A 100 6.25 -9.03 -3.22
CA SER A 100 7.52 -8.31 -3.31
C SER A 100 8.03 -8.33 -4.75
N ALA A 101 7.99 -9.48 -5.43
CA ALA A 101 8.35 -9.58 -6.85
C ALA A 101 7.49 -8.69 -7.76
N LEU A 102 6.16 -8.68 -7.56
CA LEU A 102 5.22 -7.85 -8.33
C LEU A 102 5.47 -6.34 -8.13
N LEU A 103 5.86 -5.94 -6.92
CA LEU A 103 6.03 -4.55 -6.54
C LEU A 103 7.49 -4.06 -6.65
N GLY A 104 8.43 -4.94 -6.98
CA GLY A 104 9.85 -4.62 -7.17
C GLY A 104 10.65 -4.52 -5.86
N LEU A 105 10.37 -5.40 -4.89
CA LEU A 105 10.82 -5.33 -3.49
C LEU A 105 11.50 -6.59 -2.96
#